data_AF-A0A089XCJ2-F1
#
_entry.id   AF-A0A089XCJ2-F1
#
_cell.length_a   1.000
_cell.length_b   1.000
_cell.length_c   1.000
_cell.angle_alpha   90.00
_cell.angle_beta   90.00
_cell.angle_gamma   90.00
#
_symmetry.space_group_name_H-M   'P 1'
#
loop_
_entity.id
_entity.type
_entity.pdbx_description
1 polymer ?
#
loop_
_entity_poly.entity_id
_entity_poly.type
_entity_poly.pdbx_seq_one_letter_code
_entity_poly.pdbx_strand_id
1 'polypeptide(L)'
;MVTSRWTAAPARAASPRRRGAVLERAILDAALEQLSTVGWNGLTMEGVAAGAQTGKAAVYRRWPSKEDLVADALQAGLPRLDAAPDLGSVREDLLALCRQARDAMFSRPGSALRSVIHECDTVQAERFHTVIVEGVVEPTVKLLREVITRGIERGEVRADAADGYVLDAVPAMMMYRSKMCGCEWSDRDIEEMTDRLMMPLLRVDGG
;
A
#
# COMPACT_ATOMS: atom_id res chain seq x y z
N MET A 1 2.81 30.01 -64.44
CA MET A 1 3.05 28.61 -64.00
C MET A 1 3.19 28.60 -62.49
N VAL A 2 2.20 28.03 -61.81
CA VAL A 2 2.17 27.84 -60.36
C VAL A 2 3.11 26.69 -60.02
N THR A 3 4.06 26.89 -59.11
CA THR A 3 4.76 25.78 -58.44
C THR A 3 4.52 25.90 -56.94
N SER A 4 3.74 24.96 -56.44
CA SER A 4 3.33 24.81 -55.05
C SER A 4 4.53 24.61 -54.14
N ARG A 5 4.66 25.48 -53.13
CA ARG A 5 5.56 25.25 -51.99
C ARG A 5 4.86 24.36 -50.98
N TRP A 6 5.39 23.15 -50.81
CA TRP A 6 5.03 22.24 -49.73
C TRP A 6 5.68 22.74 -48.43
N THR A 7 4.90 23.27 -47.50
CA THR A 7 5.36 23.54 -46.14
C THR A 7 5.29 22.26 -45.32
N ALA A 8 6.45 21.66 -45.05
CA ALA A 8 6.59 20.59 -44.08
C ALA A 8 6.23 21.13 -42.68
N ALA A 9 5.35 20.42 -41.98
CA ALA A 9 4.99 20.73 -40.59
C ALA A 9 6.22 20.57 -39.69
N PRO A 10 6.43 21.46 -38.69
CA PRO A 10 7.56 21.34 -37.78
C PRO A 10 7.47 20.04 -36.98
N ALA A 11 8.58 19.29 -36.97
CA ALA A 11 8.74 18.10 -36.15
C ALA A 11 8.45 18.44 -34.69
N ARG A 12 7.48 17.73 -34.11
CA ARG A 12 7.08 17.83 -32.70
C ARG A 12 8.34 17.63 -31.84
N ALA A 13 8.78 18.69 -31.16
CA ALA A 13 9.97 18.65 -30.32
C ALA A 13 9.87 17.45 -29.36
N ALA A 14 10.84 16.53 -29.45
CA ALA A 14 10.92 15.38 -28.58
C ALA A 14 10.96 15.89 -27.13
N SER A 15 9.99 15.44 -26.32
CA SER A 15 9.94 15.72 -24.89
C SER A 15 11.33 15.48 -24.27
N PRO A 16 11.87 16.41 -23.44
CA PRO A 16 13.19 16.24 -22.88
C PRO A 16 13.28 14.90 -22.15
N ARG A 17 14.22 14.05 -22.56
CA ARG A 17 14.43 12.72 -21.95
C ARG A 17 14.58 12.92 -20.45
N ARG A 18 13.64 12.37 -19.66
CA ARG A 18 13.70 12.36 -18.19
C ARG A 18 15.05 11.77 -17.75
N ARG A 19 15.71 12.37 -16.75
CA ARG A 19 16.99 11.89 -16.20
C ARG A 19 16.95 11.90 -14.67
N GLY A 20 17.86 11.12 -14.06
CA GLY A 20 17.99 11.07 -12.59
C GLY A 20 16.68 10.65 -11.91
N ALA A 21 16.36 11.31 -10.79
CA ALA A 21 15.20 11.05 -9.95
C ALA A 21 13.85 11.13 -10.70
N VAL A 22 13.72 12.01 -11.71
CA VAL A 22 12.46 12.14 -12.47
C VAL A 22 12.18 10.90 -13.32
N LEU A 23 13.23 10.32 -13.91
CA LEU A 23 13.10 9.08 -14.67
C LEU A 23 12.83 7.89 -13.73
N GLU A 24 13.53 7.86 -12.61
CA GLU A 24 13.36 6.84 -11.59
C GLU A 24 11.93 6.79 -11.08
N ARG A 25 11.39 7.95 -10.66
CA ARG A 25 9.99 8.04 -10.21
C ARG A 25 9.00 7.59 -11.28
N ALA A 26 9.21 7.99 -12.54
CA ALA A 26 8.37 7.55 -13.65
C ALA A 26 8.39 6.02 -13.86
N ILE A 27 9.53 5.36 -13.61
CA ILE A 27 9.67 3.90 -13.70
C ILE A 27 8.93 3.24 -12.54
N LEU A 28 9.12 3.72 -11.30
CA LEU A 28 8.42 3.18 -10.12
C LEU A 28 6.90 3.34 -10.24
N ASP A 29 6.43 4.53 -10.66
CA ASP A 29 5.01 4.77 -10.90
C ASP A 29 4.48 3.83 -12.00
N ALA A 30 5.19 3.66 -13.12
CA ALA A 30 4.79 2.73 -14.18
C ALA A 30 4.73 1.26 -13.69
N ALA A 31 5.63 0.85 -12.80
CA ALA A 31 5.58 -0.47 -12.17
C ALA A 31 4.33 -0.64 -11.29
N LEU A 32 3.99 0.37 -10.46
CA LEU A 32 2.76 0.36 -9.67
C LEU A 32 1.50 0.35 -10.54
N GLU A 33 1.50 1.02 -11.71
CA GLU A 33 0.40 0.93 -12.68
C GLU A 33 0.19 -0.52 -13.10
N GLN A 34 1.27 -1.11 -13.63
CA GLN A 34 1.25 -2.44 -14.21
C GLN A 34 0.82 -3.47 -13.17
N LEU A 35 1.39 -3.44 -11.95
CA LEU A 35 0.96 -4.32 -10.86
C LEU A 35 -0.53 -4.18 -10.57
N SER A 36 -1.04 -2.95 -10.47
CA SER A 36 -2.46 -2.71 -10.15
C SER A 36 -3.42 -3.09 -11.28
N THR A 37 -2.96 -3.14 -12.54
CA THR A 37 -3.80 -3.41 -13.72
C THR A 37 -3.72 -4.87 -14.19
N VAL A 38 -2.50 -5.42 -14.29
CA VAL A 38 -2.25 -6.74 -14.89
C VAL A 38 -1.66 -7.75 -13.89
N GLY A 39 -1.49 -7.37 -12.63
CA GLY A 39 -0.97 -8.23 -11.58
C GLY A 39 0.54 -8.46 -11.65
N TRP A 40 1.04 -9.27 -10.72
CA TRP A 40 2.46 -9.64 -10.63
C TRP A 40 2.91 -10.50 -11.82
N ASN A 41 2.07 -11.47 -12.23
CA ASN A 41 2.34 -12.41 -13.30
C ASN A 41 2.30 -11.73 -14.68
N GLY A 42 1.46 -10.72 -14.85
CA GLY A 42 1.35 -9.95 -16.10
C GLY A 42 2.40 -8.84 -16.25
N LEU A 43 3.04 -8.41 -15.15
CA LEU A 43 4.04 -7.34 -15.19
C LEU A 43 5.30 -7.80 -15.93
N THR A 44 5.78 -6.95 -16.85
CA THR A 44 7.05 -7.14 -17.56
C THR A 44 7.93 -5.90 -17.47
N MET A 45 9.25 -6.10 -17.42
CA MET A 45 10.23 -5.00 -17.44
C MET A 45 10.07 -4.12 -18.69
N GLU A 46 9.71 -4.75 -19.81
CA GLU A 46 9.33 -4.11 -21.07
C GLU A 46 8.12 -3.20 -20.96
N GLY A 47 7.03 -3.72 -20.38
CA GLY A 47 5.81 -2.97 -20.16
C GLY A 47 6.04 -1.76 -19.27
N VAL A 48 6.83 -1.92 -18.21
CA VAL A 48 7.25 -0.80 -17.34
C VAL A 48 8.08 0.22 -18.11
N ALA A 49 9.09 -0.21 -18.88
CA ALA A 49 9.92 0.71 -19.67
C ALA A 49 9.06 1.53 -20.66
N ALA A 50 8.11 0.87 -21.33
CA ALA A 50 7.17 1.53 -22.23
C ALA A 50 6.27 2.53 -21.48
N GLY A 51 5.68 2.13 -20.34
CA GLY A 51 4.85 2.99 -19.50
C GLY A 51 5.59 4.21 -18.95
N ALA A 52 6.86 4.05 -18.58
CA ALA A 52 7.73 5.13 -18.13
C ALA A 52 8.30 6.00 -19.28
N GLN A 53 8.02 5.62 -20.54
CA GLN A 53 8.54 6.25 -21.75
C GLN A 53 10.08 6.28 -21.80
N THR A 54 10.71 5.14 -21.48
CA THR A 54 12.16 4.97 -21.46
C THR A 54 12.61 3.68 -22.14
N GLY A 55 13.93 3.54 -22.35
CA GLY A 55 14.51 2.32 -22.91
C GLY A 55 14.73 1.25 -21.85
N LYS A 56 14.60 -0.04 -22.24
CA LYS A 56 14.84 -1.19 -21.35
C LYS A 56 16.18 -1.12 -20.61
N ALA A 57 17.24 -0.73 -21.32
CA ALA A 57 18.59 -0.60 -20.77
C ALA A 57 18.71 0.47 -19.66
N ALA A 58 17.74 1.38 -19.52
CA ALA A 58 17.69 2.34 -18.42
C ALA A 58 17.04 1.76 -17.16
N VAL A 59 16.11 0.81 -17.33
CA VAL A 59 15.46 0.07 -16.23
C VAL A 59 16.43 -0.98 -15.68
N TYR A 60 16.93 -1.89 -16.55
CA TYR A 60 17.82 -2.99 -16.14
C TYR A 60 19.14 -2.55 -15.51
N ARG A 61 19.60 -1.32 -15.77
CA ARG A 61 20.80 -0.77 -15.14
C ARG A 61 20.60 -0.46 -13.66
N ARG A 62 19.36 -0.15 -13.26
CA ARG A 62 19.00 0.20 -11.88
C ARG A 62 18.41 -0.99 -11.15
N TRP A 63 17.53 -1.74 -11.83
CA TRP A 63 16.87 -2.91 -11.29
C TRP A 63 17.22 -4.13 -12.16
N PRO A 64 18.15 -4.98 -11.70
CA PRO A 64 18.56 -6.17 -12.43
C PRO A 64 17.41 -7.18 -12.65
N SER A 65 16.42 -7.19 -11.75
CA SER A 65 15.28 -8.10 -11.79
C SER A 65 13.92 -7.40 -11.63
N LYS A 66 12.84 -8.14 -11.91
CA LYS A 66 11.45 -7.69 -11.71
C LYS A 66 11.17 -7.46 -10.22
N GLU A 67 11.69 -8.34 -9.39
CA GLU A 67 11.59 -8.34 -7.93
C GLU A 67 12.20 -7.08 -7.36
N ASP A 68 13.43 -6.73 -7.77
CA ASP A 68 14.13 -5.53 -7.26
C ASP A 68 13.35 -4.25 -7.62
N LEU A 69 12.83 -4.17 -8.85
CA LEU A 69 12.00 -3.05 -9.28
C LEU A 69 10.72 -2.93 -8.46
N VAL A 70 10.04 -4.05 -8.24
CA VAL A 70 8.76 -4.04 -7.52
C VAL A 70 8.95 -3.75 -6.04
N ALA A 71 10.03 -4.23 -5.42
CA ALA A 71 10.34 -3.93 -4.03
C ALA A 71 10.52 -2.40 -3.83
N ASP A 72 11.33 -1.76 -4.66
CA ASP A 72 11.53 -0.31 -4.61
C ASP A 72 10.25 0.47 -4.96
N ALA A 73 9.48 -0.01 -5.93
CA ALA A 73 8.23 0.64 -6.32
C ALA A 73 7.19 0.61 -5.18
N LEU A 74 7.06 -0.52 -4.50
CA LEU A 74 6.20 -0.66 -3.32
C LEU A 74 6.73 0.19 -2.17
N GLN A 75 8.03 0.15 -1.87
CA GLN A 75 8.63 0.96 -0.80
C GLN A 75 8.45 2.47 -1.02
N ALA A 76 8.54 2.94 -2.28
CA ALA A 76 8.37 4.35 -2.63
C ALA A 76 6.90 4.77 -2.81
N GLY A 77 5.99 3.81 -2.96
CA GLY A 77 4.58 4.03 -3.28
C GLY A 77 3.63 3.84 -2.11
N LEU A 78 3.92 2.91 -1.20
CA LEU A 78 3.03 2.57 -0.09
C LEU A 78 2.80 3.80 0.81
N PRO A 79 1.52 4.12 1.13
CA PRO A 79 1.21 5.20 2.03
C PRO A 79 1.87 4.99 3.40
N ARG A 80 2.45 6.04 3.96
CA ARG A 80 2.97 6.01 5.33
C ARG A 80 1.87 6.47 6.27
N LEU A 81 1.53 5.62 7.23
CA LEU A 81 0.68 6.00 8.35
C LEU A 81 1.60 6.53 9.45
N ASP A 82 1.70 7.86 9.57
CA ASP A 82 2.77 8.50 10.33
C ASP A 82 2.41 8.79 11.80
N ALA A 83 1.12 8.90 12.13
CA ALA A 83 0.66 9.25 13.47
C ALA A 83 -0.66 8.57 13.82
N ALA A 84 -0.78 8.14 15.07
CA ALA A 84 -1.99 7.52 15.57
C ALA A 84 -3.06 8.60 15.83
N PRO A 85 -4.30 8.43 15.35
CA PRO A 85 -5.39 9.36 15.64
C PRO A 85 -5.62 9.55 17.15
N ASP A 86 -5.88 10.78 17.58
CA ASP A 86 -6.22 11.12 18.97
C ASP A 86 -7.47 12.01 18.99
N LEU A 87 -8.63 11.37 18.84
CA LEU A 87 -9.97 11.94 18.75
C LEU A 87 -10.71 11.90 20.09
N GLY A 88 -10.02 11.48 21.17
CA GLY A 88 -10.53 11.51 22.54
C GLY A 88 -11.26 10.24 23.00
N SER A 89 -11.28 9.16 22.21
CA SER A 89 -11.66 7.82 22.68
C SER A 89 -11.04 6.73 21.82
N VAL A 90 -10.76 5.57 22.41
CA VAL A 90 -10.20 4.41 21.71
C VAL A 90 -11.07 3.99 20.53
N ARG A 91 -12.39 4.04 20.69
CA ARG A 91 -13.32 3.69 19.62
C ARG A 91 -13.14 4.59 18.40
N GLU A 92 -13.18 5.91 18.58
CA GLU A 92 -13.04 6.86 17.47
C GLU A 92 -11.65 6.79 16.83
N ASP A 93 -10.62 6.59 17.66
CA ASP A 93 -9.23 6.42 17.18
C ASP A 93 -9.08 5.17 16.30
N LEU A 94 -9.68 4.05 16.71
CA LEU A 94 -9.71 2.80 15.94
C LEU A 94 -10.49 2.96 14.63
N LEU A 95 -11.65 3.63 14.65
CA LEU A 95 -12.42 3.90 13.42
C LEU A 95 -11.61 4.73 12.43
N ALA A 96 -10.97 5.81 12.91
CA ALA A 96 -10.12 6.65 12.07
C ALA A 96 -8.95 5.86 11.47
N LEU A 97 -8.27 5.05 12.29
CA LEU A 97 -7.15 4.24 11.83
C LEU A 97 -7.59 3.16 10.84
N CYS A 98 -8.73 2.50 11.05
CA CYS A 98 -9.27 1.50 10.11
C CYS A 98 -9.67 2.12 8.77
N ARG A 99 -10.23 3.35 8.77
CA ARG A 99 -10.54 4.08 7.54
C ARG A 99 -9.27 4.44 6.77
N GLN A 100 -8.23 4.93 7.46
CA GLN A 100 -6.92 5.19 6.84
C GLN A 100 -6.30 3.91 6.28
N ALA A 101 -6.37 2.80 7.02
CA ALA A 101 -5.87 1.50 6.58
C ALA A 101 -6.63 0.97 5.35
N ARG A 102 -7.96 1.12 5.30
CA ARG A 102 -8.77 0.81 4.12
C ARG A 102 -8.32 1.66 2.93
N ASP A 103 -8.24 2.98 3.09
CA ASP A 103 -7.88 3.87 1.99
C ASP A 103 -6.47 3.56 1.46
N ALA A 104 -5.54 3.20 2.34
CA ALA A 104 -4.21 2.71 1.95
C ALA A 104 -4.28 1.36 1.22
N MET A 105 -5.07 0.40 1.72
CA MET A 105 -5.25 -0.94 1.14
C MET A 105 -5.84 -0.88 -0.28
N PHE A 106 -6.81 0.01 -0.53
CA PHE A 106 -7.46 0.16 -1.84
C PHE A 106 -6.84 1.25 -2.71
N SER A 107 -5.78 1.93 -2.24
CA SER A 107 -4.95 2.78 -3.08
C SER A 107 -4.27 1.95 -4.19
N ARG A 108 -3.78 2.61 -5.24
CA ARG A 108 -3.02 1.93 -6.30
C ARG A 108 -1.80 1.15 -5.77
N PRO A 109 -0.93 1.72 -4.90
CA PRO A 109 0.13 0.97 -4.24
C PRO A 109 -0.36 -0.20 -3.39
N GLY A 110 -1.48 -0.04 -2.68
CA GLY A 110 -2.10 -1.13 -1.91
C GLY A 110 -2.61 -2.27 -2.78
N SER A 111 -3.27 -1.94 -3.90
CA SER A 111 -3.71 -2.92 -4.89
C SER A 111 -2.52 -3.65 -5.53
N ALA A 112 -1.44 -2.92 -5.85
CA ALA A 112 -0.20 -3.50 -6.36
C ALA A 112 0.43 -4.48 -5.36
N LEU A 113 0.50 -4.11 -4.07
CA LEU A 113 0.99 -4.99 -3.02
C LEU A 113 0.13 -6.26 -2.89
N ARG A 114 -1.19 -6.12 -2.97
CA ARG A 114 -2.11 -7.26 -2.90
C ARG A 114 -1.91 -8.24 -4.05
N SER A 115 -1.65 -7.76 -5.27
CA SER A 115 -1.30 -8.64 -6.40
C SER A 115 -0.02 -9.44 -6.13
N VAL A 116 1.00 -8.81 -5.55
CA VAL A 116 2.24 -9.50 -5.12
C VAL A 116 1.93 -10.58 -4.08
N ILE A 117 1.16 -10.25 -3.04
CA ILE A 117 0.77 -11.20 -1.97
C ILE A 117 -0.08 -12.38 -2.49
N HIS A 118 -0.86 -12.17 -3.56
CA HIS A 118 -1.73 -13.21 -4.11
C HIS A 118 -1.02 -14.15 -5.08
N GLU A 119 -0.09 -13.61 -5.87
CA GLU A 119 0.46 -14.30 -7.03
C GLU A 119 1.89 -14.79 -6.85
N CYS A 120 2.64 -14.29 -5.85
CA CYS A 120 3.99 -14.76 -5.55
C CYS A 120 3.97 -16.14 -4.90
N ASP A 121 4.94 -16.98 -5.27
CA ASP A 121 5.26 -18.17 -4.49
C ASP A 121 6.02 -17.81 -3.20
N THR A 122 6.28 -18.82 -2.36
CA THR A 122 6.95 -18.62 -1.07
C THR A 122 8.37 -18.09 -1.19
N VAL A 123 9.12 -18.47 -2.23
CA VAL A 123 10.51 -18.04 -2.44
C VAL A 123 10.55 -16.59 -2.92
N GLN A 124 9.62 -16.20 -3.79
CA GLN A 124 9.45 -14.83 -4.25
C GLN A 124 8.98 -13.91 -3.11
N ALA A 125 8.07 -14.39 -2.26
CA ALA A 125 7.54 -13.63 -1.13
C ALA A 125 8.63 -13.21 -0.12
N GLU A 126 9.69 -14.02 0.05
CA GLU A 126 10.82 -13.68 0.93
C GLU A 126 11.49 -12.35 0.52
N ARG A 127 11.57 -12.05 -0.78
CA ARG A 127 12.15 -10.79 -1.28
C ARG A 127 11.31 -9.57 -0.93
N PHE A 128 10.01 -9.76 -0.74
CA PHE A 128 9.08 -8.70 -0.35
C PHE A 128 8.85 -8.64 1.15
N HIS A 129 9.42 -9.57 1.92
CA HIS A 129 9.23 -9.64 3.36
C HIS A 129 9.58 -8.32 4.04
N THR A 130 10.75 -7.72 3.75
CA THR A 130 11.15 -6.41 4.29
C THR A 130 10.12 -5.33 3.97
N VAL A 131 9.69 -5.22 2.71
CA VAL A 131 8.70 -4.19 2.29
C VAL A 131 7.35 -4.40 2.98
N ILE A 132 6.91 -5.65 3.14
CA ILE A 132 5.64 -5.98 3.78
C ILE A 132 5.72 -5.75 5.30
N VAL A 133 6.73 -6.32 5.95
CA VAL A 133 6.83 -6.31 7.41
C VAL A 133 7.23 -4.92 7.91
N GLU A 134 8.37 -4.39 7.47
CA GLU A 134 8.87 -3.09 7.95
C GLU A 134 8.05 -1.93 7.36
N GLY A 135 7.53 -2.08 6.14
CA GLY A 135 6.81 -1.02 5.45
C GLY A 135 5.31 -0.96 5.75
N VAL A 136 4.68 -2.06 6.15
CA VAL A 136 3.21 -2.13 6.35
C VAL A 136 2.83 -2.68 7.71
N VAL A 137 3.34 -3.85 8.09
CA VAL A 137 2.93 -4.54 9.33
C VAL A 137 3.38 -3.79 10.57
N GLU A 138 4.69 -3.53 10.71
CA GLU A 138 5.25 -2.87 11.88
C GLU A 138 4.69 -1.47 12.12
N PRO A 139 4.56 -0.58 11.10
CA PRO A 139 3.94 0.72 11.30
C PRO A 139 2.48 0.61 11.74
N THR A 140 1.69 -0.29 11.14
CA THR A 140 0.27 -0.47 11.49
C THR A 140 0.12 -0.96 12.93
N VAL A 141 0.89 -1.96 13.34
CA VAL A 141 0.90 -2.49 14.71
C VAL A 141 1.35 -1.44 15.72
N LYS A 142 2.35 -0.61 15.35
CA LYS A 142 2.81 0.49 16.20
C LYS A 142 1.69 1.50 16.47
N LEU A 143 0.94 1.90 15.44
CA LEU A 143 -0.15 2.85 15.59
C LEU A 143 -1.31 2.28 16.42
N LEU A 144 -1.69 1.01 16.19
CA LEU A 144 -2.69 0.33 17.02
C LEU A 144 -2.25 0.27 18.48
N ARG A 145 -0.98 -0.05 18.72
CA ARG A 145 -0.41 -0.09 20.07
C ARG A 145 -0.47 1.28 20.74
N GLU A 146 -0.20 2.35 20.01
CA GLU A 146 -0.28 3.71 20.55
C GLU A 146 -1.71 4.08 20.94
N VAL A 147 -2.70 3.80 20.08
CA VAL A 147 -4.13 4.01 20.38
C VAL A 147 -4.56 3.25 21.64
N ILE A 148 -4.21 1.96 21.72
CA ILE A 148 -4.60 1.13 22.87
C ILE A 148 -3.88 1.57 24.14
N THR A 149 -2.59 1.93 24.06
CA THR A 149 -1.83 2.41 25.22
C THR A 149 -2.43 3.68 25.79
N ARG A 150 -2.81 4.65 24.94
CA ARG A 150 -3.57 5.83 25.37
C ARG A 150 -4.89 5.47 26.03
N GLY A 151 -5.60 4.48 25.48
CA GLY A 151 -6.81 3.93 26.09
C GLY A 151 -6.59 3.40 27.51
N ILE A 152 -5.49 2.69 27.73
CA ILE A 152 -5.10 2.16 29.04
C ILE A 152 -4.84 3.31 30.02
N GLU A 153 -4.07 4.32 29.59
CA GLU A 153 -3.76 5.50 30.41
C GLU A 153 -5.01 6.28 30.81
N ARG A 154 -6.03 6.34 29.93
CA ARG A 154 -7.34 6.95 30.20
C ARG A 154 -8.30 6.05 30.98
N GLY A 155 -7.96 4.79 31.20
CA GLY A 155 -8.83 3.80 31.85
C GLY A 155 -10.04 3.36 31.01
N GLU A 156 -9.99 3.53 29.69
CA GLU A 156 -11.06 3.13 28.76
C GLU A 156 -11.05 1.63 28.44
N VAL A 157 -9.89 0.98 28.58
CA VAL A 157 -9.65 -0.43 28.23
C VAL A 157 -8.85 -1.14 29.32
N ARG A 158 -8.83 -2.47 29.29
CA ARG A 158 -8.08 -3.31 30.26
C ARG A 158 -6.56 -3.08 30.17
N ALA A 159 -5.87 -3.16 31.31
CA ALA A 159 -4.45 -2.81 31.44
C ALA A 159 -3.49 -3.71 30.62
N ASP A 160 -3.94 -4.90 30.25
CA ASP A 160 -3.21 -5.87 29.43
C ASP A 160 -3.68 -5.88 27.96
N ALA A 161 -4.51 -4.91 27.53
CA ALA A 161 -5.06 -4.85 26.18
C ALA A 161 -4.02 -4.67 25.07
N ALA A 162 -2.80 -4.23 25.39
CA ALA A 162 -1.71 -4.04 24.43
C ALA A 162 -0.95 -5.35 24.11
N ASP A 163 -1.63 -6.50 24.16
CA ASP A 163 -1.09 -7.80 23.81
C ASP A 163 -0.98 -8.01 22.28
N GLY A 164 -0.14 -8.96 21.86
CA GLY A 164 0.13 -9.21 20.45
C GLY A 164 -1.10 -9.63 19.65
N TYR A 165 -1.95 -10.50 20.21
CA TYR A 165 -3.12 -11.02 19.50
C TYR A 165 -4.20 -9.94 19.31
N VAL A 166 -4.37 -9.06 20.30
CA VAL A 166 -5.27 -7.90 20.15
C VAL A 166 -4.77 -6.96 19.07
N LEU A 167 -3.47 -6.70 19.01
CA LEU A 167 -2.87 -5.84 17.98
C LEU A 167 -2.95 -6.45 16.58
N ASP A 168 -2.90 -7.79 16.49
CA ASP A 168 -3.04 -8.51 15.23
C ASP A 168 -4.51 -8.58 14.75
N ALA A 169 -5.49 -8.41 15.65
CA ALA A 169 -6.90 -8.66 15.36
C ALA A 169 -7.45 -7.80 14.20
N VAL A 170 -7.21 -6.49 14.23
CA VAL A 170 -7.63 -5.57 13.16
C VAL A 170 -6.97 -5.89 11.82
N PRO A 171 -5.62 -5.88 11.69
CA PRO A 171 -4.98 -6.14 10.40
C PRO A 171 -5.28 -7.54 9.87
N ALA A 172 -5.36 -8.56 10.74
CA ALA A 172 -5.72 -9.91 10.35
C ALA A 172 -7.16 -9.99 9.83
N MET A 173 -8.13 -9.38 10.52
CA MET A 173 -9.53 -9.37 10.09
C MET A 173 -9.70 -8.61 8.76
N MET A 174 -9.07 -7.43 8.66
CA MET A 174 -9.08 -6.63 7.43
C MET A 174 -8.54 -7.40 6.24
N MET A 175 -7.36 -8.01 6.40
CA MET A 175 -6.74 -8.84 5.37
C MET A 175 -7.60 -10.06 5.03
N TYR A 176 -8.11 -10.78 6.03
CA TYR A 176 -8.93 -11.97 5.83
C TYR A 176 -10.19 -11.68 5.03
N ARG A 177 -10.99 -10.68 5.43
CA ARG A 177 -12.26 -10.39 4.73
C ARG A 177 -12.02 -9.80 3.34
N SER A 178 -10.99 -8.98 3.15
CA SER A 178 -10.68 -8.46 1.81
C SER A 178 -10.15 -9.55 0.88
N LYS A 179 -9.26 -10.43 1.38
CA LYS A 179 -8.63 -11.48 0.57
C LYS A 179 -9.57 -12.66 0.31
N MET A 180 -10.26 -13.14 1.34
CA MET A 180 -11.05 -14.38 1.28
C MET A 180 -12.53 -14.14 1.01
N CYS A 181 -13.07 -12.99 1.42
CA CYS A 181 -14.50 -12.69 1.30
C CYS A 181 -14.82 -11.59 0.28
N GLY A 182 -13.80 -10.97 -0.34
CA GLY A 182 -13.99 -9.87 -1.29
C GLY A 182 -14.58 -8.60 -0.65
N CYS A 183 -14.40 -8.40 0.66
CA CYS A 183 -14.93 -7.24 1.37
C CYS A 183 -14.10 -5.98 1.08
N GLU A 184 -14.80 -4.90 0.73
CA GLU A 184 -14.20 -3.57 0.47
C GLU A 184 -14.19 -2.65 1.71
N TRP A 185 -14.65 -3.14 2.86
CA TRP A 185 -14.67 -2.40 4.12
C TRP A 185 -15.46 -1.08 4.04
N SER A 186 -16.78 -1.17 3.85
CA SER A 186 -17.63 0.01 3.98
C SER A 186 -17.49 0.64 5.37
N ASP A 187 -17.87 1.92 5.53
CA ASP A 187 -17.83 2.57 6.85
C ASP A 187 -18.62 1.77 7.90
N ARG A 188 -19.73 1.17 7.47
CA ARG A 188 -20.53 0.27 8.31
C ARG A 188 -19.78 -1.01 8.69
N ASP A 189 -19.03 -1.64 7.78
CA ASP A 189 -18.22 -2.82 8.10
C ASP A 189 -17.14 -2.48 9.14
N ILE A 190 -16.50 -1.31 9.00
CA ILE A 190 -15.49 -0.82 9.94
C ILE A 190 -16.11 -0.55 11.32
N GLU A 191 -17.28 0.08 11.35
CA GLU A 191 -18.04 0.32 12.58
C GLU A 191 -18.44 -1.01 13.25
N GLU A 192 -19.01 -1.95 12.49
CA GLU A 192 -19.42 -3.24 13.02
C GLU A 192 -18.22 -4.07 13.52
N MET A 193 -17.09 -4.07 12.82
CA MET A 193 -15.85 -4.71 13.31
C MET A 193 -15.37 -4.04 14.59
N THR A 194 -15.32 -2.71 14.64
CA THR A 194 -14.85 -1.99 15.82
C THR A 194 -15.76 -2.27 17.01
N ASP A 195 -17.07 -2.18 16.85
CA ASP A 195 -18.03 -2.29 17.93
C ASP A 195 -18.29 -3.73 18.40
N ARG A 196 -18.21 -4.72 17.50
CA ARG A 196 -18.55 -6.12 17.81
C ARG A 196 -17.34 -7.00 18.05
N LEU A 197 -16.16 -6.62 17.56
CA LEU A 197 -14.92 -7.36 17.78
C LEU A 197 -14.00 -6.58 18.72
N MET A 198 -13.57 -5.39 18.33
CA MET A 198 -12.49 -4.70 19.06
C MET A 198 -12.93 -4.17 20.42
N MET A 199 -14.04 -3.44 20.50
CA MET A 199 -14.48 -2.87 21.78
C MET A 199 -14.77 -3.95 22.83
N PRO A 200 -15.41 -5.10 22.53
CA PRO A 200 -15.55 -6.19 23.48
C PRO A 200 -14.21 -6.80 23.90
N LEU A 201 -13.26 -6.99 22.98
CA LEU A 201 -11.93 -7.53 23.30
C LEU A 201 -11.12 -6.63 24.24
N LEU A 202 -11.32 -5.31 24.13
CA LEU A 202 -10.58 -4.29 24.88
C LEU A 202 -11.21 -3.94 26.24
N ARG A 203 -12.47 -4.30 26.46
CA ARG A 203 -13.16 -3.98 27.72
C ARG A 203 -12.48 -4.70 28.88
N VAL A 204 -12.50 -4.04 30.04
CA VAL A 204 -12.30 -4.70 31.32
C VAL A 204 -13.41 -5.73 31.44
N ASP A 205 -13.07 -7.01 31.55
CA ASP A 205 -14.09 -8.03 31.83
C ASP A 205 -14.88 -7.56 33.05
N GLY A 206 -16.17 -7.28 32.82
CA GLY A 206 -17.09 -7.05 33.91
C GLY A 206 -17.19 -8.34 34.69
N GLY A 207 -16.66 -8.34 35.93
CA GLY A 207 -17.12 -9.27 36.95
C GLY A 207 -18.61 -9.12 37.19
#